data_AF-A0A941JG03-F1
#
_entry.id   AF-A0A941JG03-F1
#
_cell.length_a   1.000
_cell.length_b   1.000
_cell.length_c   1.000
_cell.angle_alpha   90.00
_cell.angle_beta   90.00
_cell.angle_gamma   90.00
#
_symmetry.space_group_name_H-M   'P 1'
#
loop_
_entity.id
_entity.type
_entity.pdbx_description
1 polymer ?
#
loop_
_entity_poly.entity_id
_entity_poly.type
_entity_poly.pdbx_seq_one_letter_code
_entity_poly.pdbx_strand_id
1 'polypeptide(L)'
;MTIGVAAAGGQAGAAVFDAVLGAELLGRGAIGGFAVFAVLDEHGRLHYRTTQRGGVTALDLPASWRDARAAAAISSGPDRPEPLTQFVAGADGLGLVTGHRLPNQPGADGRPLNRMALDLMAEGATPQQAVDAVLAAHPEWDAGLIALHAQDGLGLGNSARAARRDDLGAFQRQGQQGRVALLHNSIYARGALADDLGGLAWARLAGQAGVLQWLRLEQALPLRAATGDRVTVDEAGRIIGLETADPRLAGLSRRATAVYLGAEIWRDGRLIGHARTELYVEIRDGQAWPGGGAAQDFMLMRGLDGNG
;
A
#
# COMPACT_ATOMS: atom_id res chain seq x y z
N MET A 1 -9.91 7.16 4.85
CA MET A 1 -9.33 5.83 5.07
C MET A 1 -7.94 6.02 5.66
N THR A 2 -7.51 5.12 6.52
CA THR A 2 -6.10 5.05 6.97
C THR A 2 -5.65 3.62 6.85
N ILE A 3 -4.43 3.42 6.36
CA ILE A 3 -3.77 2.13 6.28
C ILE A 3 -2.43 2.19 6.98
N GLY A 4 -2.14 1.20 7.81
CA GLY A 4 -0.80 0.89 8.30
C GLY A 4 -0.35 -0.46 7.77
N VAL A 5 0.92 -0.55 7.37
CA VAL A 5 1.52 -1.80 6.87
C VAL A 5 2.92 -1.93 7.46
N ALA A 6 3.29 -3.13 7.89
CA ALA A 6 4.68 -3.46 8.21
C ALA A 6 5.04 -4.82 7.60
N ALA A 7 6.27 -4.94 7.10
CA ALA A 7 6.77 -6.19 6.55
C ALA A 7 8.25 -6.40 6.86
N ALA A 8 8.66 -7.66 6.91
CA ALA A 8 10.06 -8.06 6.87
C ALA A 8 10.28 -9.26 5.93
N GLY A 9 11.42 -9.29 5.25
CA GLY A 9 11.76 -10.24 4.19
C GLY A 9 12.62 -9.60 3.10
N GLY A 10 13.04 -10.35 2.07
CA GLY A 10 14.03 -9.88 1.09
C GLY A 10 13.63 -8.63 0.27
N GLN A 11 12.35 -8.28 0.21
CA GLN A 11 11.82 -7.11 -0.50
C GLN A 11 10.70 -6.43 0.32
N ALA A 12 10.90 -6.29 1.62
CA ALA A 12 9.87 -5.74 2.50
C ALA A 12 9.50 -4.30 2.14
N GLY A 13 10.46 -3.48 1.71
CA GLY A 13 10.14 -2.13 1.24
C GLY A 13 9.24 -2.11 0.01
N ALA A 14 9.52 -2.95 -1.00
CA ALA A 14 8.62 -3.08 -2.14
C ALA A 14 7.23 -3.61 -1.73
N ALA A 15 7.18 -4.57 -0.80
CA ALA A 15 5.91 -5.14 -0.32
C ALA A 15 5.03 -4.11 0.40
N VAL A 16 5.64 -3.30 1.28
CA VAL A 16 4.94 -2.21 1.98
C VAL A 16 4.48 -1.15 0.98
N PHE A 17 5.32 -0.77 0.02
CA PHE A 17 4.94 0.19 -1.01
C PHE A 17 3.75 -0.32 -1.83
N ASP A 18 3.77 -1.59 -2.27
CA ASP A 18 2.71 -2.18 -3.09
C ASP A 18 1.37 -2.22 -2.32
N ALA A 19 1.38 -2.55 -1.03
CA ALA A 19 0.17 -2.52 -0.23
C ALA A 19 -0.39 -1.10 -0.05
N VAL A 20 0.48 -0.10 0.17
CA VAL A 20 0.03 1.29 0.30
C VAL A 20 -0.48 1.83 -1.03
N LEU A 21 0.25 1.61 -2.13
CA LEU A 21 -0.17 2.01 -3.46
C LEU A 21 -1.50 1.34 -3.85
N GLY A 22 -1.64 0.05 -3.55
CA GLY A 22 -2.89 -0.68 -3.74
C GLY A 22 -4.04 -0.05 -2.96
N ALA A 23 -3.80 0.41 -1.73
CA ALA A 23 -4.80 1.09 -0.92
C ALA A 23 -5.19 2.45 -1.50
N GLU A 24 -4.24 3.17 -2.10
CA GLU A 24 -4.49 4.45 -2.75
C GLU A 24 -5.32 4.31 -4.03
N LEU A 25 -5.26 3.14 -4.70
CA LEU A 25 -6.04 2.86 -5.91
C LEU A 25 -7.37 2.16 -5.67
N LEU A 26 -7.41 1.17 -4.78
CA LEU A 26 -8.61 0.37 -4.48
C LEU A 26 -9.43 0.94 -3.32
N GLY A 27 -8.76 1.68 -2.42
CA GLY A 27 -9.39 2.29 -1.27
C GLY A 27 -10.41 3.34 -1.68
N ARG A 28 -11.43 3.54 -0.83
CA ARG A 28 -12.43 4.58 -1.02
C ARG A 28 -12.45 5.55 0.16
N GLY A 29 -12.70 6.81 -0.17
CA GLY A 29 -12.69 7.93 0.77
C GLY A 29 -11.33 8.64 0.77
N ALA A 30 -11.03 9.36 1.85
CA ALA A 30 -9.80 10.15 1.94
C ALA A 30 -8.57 9.24 2.11
N ILE A 31 -7.84 8.97 1.02
CA ILE A 31 -6.58 8.21 0.94
C ILE A 31 -5.71 8.81 -0.19
N GLY A 32 -4.39 8.58 -0.19
CA GLY A 32 -3.47 9.11 -1.21
C GLY A 32 -3.02 10.56 -0.97
N GLY A 33 -3.15 11.06 0.26
CA GLY A 33 -2.64 12.36 0.68
C GLY A 33 -1.34 12.20 1.46
N PHE A 34 -1.43 12.14 2.79
CA PHE A 34 -0.25 11.97 3.64
C PHE A 34 0.28 10.53 3.57
N ALA A 35 1.61 10.40 3.59
CA ALA A 35 2.27 9.11 3.77
C ALA A 35 3.58 9.25 4.57
N VAL A 36 3.84 8.27 5.41
CA VAL A 36 5.12 8.08 6.11
C VAL A 36 5.63 6.70 5.77
N PHE A 37 6.88 6.62 5.33
CA PHE A 37 7.54 5.37 4.99
C PHE A 37 8.86 5.29 5.77
N ALA A 38 9.06 4.18 6.47
CA ALA A 38 10.24 3.92 7.26
C ALA A 38 10.87 2.59 6.84
N VAL A 39 12.20 2.55 6.83
CA VAL A 39 12.98 1.33 6.63
C VAL A 39 14.06 1.20 7.68
N LEU A 40 14.48 -0.02 7.95
CA LEU A 40 15.79 -0.30 8.52
C LEU A 40 16.74 -0.66 7.37
N ASP A 41 17.85 0.07 7.24
CA ASP A 41 18.87 -0.23 6.22
C ASP A 41 19.64 -1.52 6.55
N GLU A 42 20.61 -1.88 5.71
CA GLU A 42 21.43 -3.09 5.89
C GLU A 42 22.27 -3.08 7.19
N HIS A 43 22.50 -1.91 7.78
CA HIS A 43 23.16 -1.74 9.07
C HIS A 43 22.16 -1.62 10.22
N GLY A 44 20.87 -1.81 9.96
CA GLY A 44 19.79 -1.67 10.93
C GLY A 44 19.46 -0.22 11.28
N ARG A 45 19.99 0.77 10.55
CA ARG A 45 19.70 2.18 10.83
C ARG A 45 18.35 2.58 10.27
N LEU A 46 17.63 3.35 11.05
CA LEU A 46 16.30 3.85 10.74
C LEU A 46 16.37 5.04 9.78
N HIS A 47 15.57 4.97 8.72
CA HIS A 47 15.39 6.09 7.79
C HIS A 47 13.91 6.36 7.54
N TYR A 48 13.58 7.63 7.32
CA TYR A 48 12.21 8.09 7.02
C TYR A 48 12.13 8.85 5.70
N ARG A 49 10.99 8.69 5.01
CA ARG A 49 10.50 9.59 3.97
C ARG A 49 9.05 9.91 4.27
N THR A 50 8.69 11.18 4.12
CA THR A 50 7.36 11.68 4.49
C THR A 50 6.84 12.63 3.43
N THR A 51 5.52 12.64 3.24
CA THR A 51 4.82 13.65 2.47
C THR A 51 3.47 13.93 3.09
N GLN A 52 3.02 15.18 3.00
CA GLN A 52 1.64 15.57 3.33
C GLN A 52 0.67 15.24 2.19
N ARG A 53 1.15 15.18 0.94
CA ARG A 53 0.31 15.11 -0.26
C ARG A 53 0.90 14.21 -1.33
N GLY A 54 0.02 13.56 -2.10
CA GLY A 54 0.40 12.70 -3.23
C GLY A 54 0.75 11.27 -2.85
N GLY A 55 0.52 10.87 -1.60
CA GLY A 55 0.58 9.50 -1.14
C GLY A 55 1.98 8.89 -1.27
N VAL A 56 2.03 7.57 -1.42
CA VAL A 56 3.31 6.84 -1.49
C VAL A 56 4.10 7.18 -2.77
N THR A 57 3.43 7.59 -3.85
CA THR A 57 4.08 7.96 -5.12
C THR A 57 4.80 9.31 -5.07
N ALA A 58 4.45 10.19 -4.15
CA ALA A 58 5.13 11.48 -3.97
C ALA A 58 6.39 11.37 -3.09
N LEU A 59 6.66 10.19 -2.50
CA LEU A 59 7.86 9.97 -1.71
C LEU A 59 9.06 9.74 -2.64
N ASP A 60 10.10 10.56 -2.47
CA ASP A 60 11.42 10.32 -3.09
C ASP A 60 12.15 9.18 -2.35
N LEU A 61 11.72 7.96 -2.66
CA LEU A 61 12.26 6.72 -2.09
C LEU A 61 13.49 6.28 -2.90
N PRO A 62 14.67 6.16 -2.27
CA PRO A 62 15.83 5.56 -2.92
C PRO A 62 15.51 4.15 -3.42
N ALA A 63 16.05 3.77 -4.58
CA ALA A 63 15.83 2.43 -5.15
C ALA A 63 16.17 1.30 -4.16
N SER A 64 17.25 1.48 -3.37
CA SER A 64 17.68 0.53 -2.34
C SER A 64 16.64 0.28 -1.24
N TRP A 65 15.67 1.18 -1.04
CA TRP A 65 14.62 0.96 -0.05
C TRP A 65 13.65 -0.13 -0.49
N ARG A 66 13.54 -0.42 -1.79
CA ARG A 66 12.72 -1.52 -2.30
C ARG A 66 13.19 -2.87 -1.76
N ASP A 67 14.50 -3.02 -1.62
CA ASP A 67 15.18 -4.23 -1.16
C ASP A 67 15.41 -4.22 0.36
N ALA A 68 14.92 -3.19 1.08
CA ALA A 68 15.04 -3.13 2.53
C ALA A 68 14.36 -4.35 3.18
N ARG A 69 15.03 -4.91 4.19
CA ARG A 69 14.59 -6.15 4.84
C ARG A 69 13.50 -5.95 5.89
N ALA A 70 13.31 -4.73 6.35
CA ALA A 70 12.24 -4.34 7.26
C ALA A 70 11.73 -2.95 6.83
N ALA A 71 10.42 -2.84 6.66
CA ALA A 71 9.77 -1.60 6.29
C ALA A 71 8.43 -1.46 6.99
N ALA A 72 8.00 -0.23 7.22
CA ALA A 72 6.68 0.10 7.70
C ALA A 72 6.20 1.40 7.08
N ALA A 73 4.89 1.51 6.88
CA ALA A 73 4.28 2.73 6.40
C ALA A 73 2.92 2.99 7.03
N ILE A 74 2.47 4.23 6.91
CA ILE A 74 1.10 4.65 7.15
C ILE A 74 0.70 5.70 6.12
N SER A 75 -0.52 5.61 5.58
CA SER A 75 -1.07 6.55 4.61
C SER A 75 -2.55 6.88 4.92
N SER A 76 -2.96 8.12 4.61
CA SER A 76 -4.36 8.60 4.68
C SER A 76 -4.56 9.80 3.76
N GLY A 77 -5.76 10.40 3.76
CA GLY A 77 -6.09 11.52 2.87
C GLY A 77 -5.71 12.91 3.40
N PRO A 78 -6.18 13.35 4.57
CA PRO A 78 -5.94 14.73 5.01
C PRO A 78 -4.51 14.96 5.49
N ASP A 79 -4.04 16.21 5.36
CA ASP A 79 -2.81 16.71 5.99
C ASP A 79 -2.82 16.37 7.51
N ARG A 80 -1.66 16.03 8.06
CA ARG A 80 -1.51 15.63 9.47
C ARG A 80 -0.58 16.56 10.24
N PRO A 81 -0.73 16.64 11.58
CA PRO A 81 0.22 17.38 12.41
C PRO A 81 1.67 16.91 12.19
N GLU A 82 2.56 17.89 12.03
CA GLU A 82 4.00 17.66 11.96
C GLU A 82 4.61 17.49 13.37
N PRO A 83 5.74 16.78 13.51
CA PRO A 83 6.47 16.07 12.46
C PRO A 83 5.74 14.78 12.05
N LEU A 84 5.61 14.50 10.75
CA LEU A 84 4.91 13.31 10.25
C LEU A 84 5.53 11.98 10.75
N THR A 85 6.83 11.96 11.06
CA THR A 85 7.50 10.75 11.58
C THR A 85 6.86 10.24 12.89
N GLN A 86 6.10 11.05 13.62
CA GLN A 86 5.39 10.62 14.83
C GLN A 86 4.41 9.46 14.58
N PHE A 87 3.90 9.29 13.35
CA PHE A 87 2.95 8.22 13.02
C PHE A 87 3.60 6.84 12.84
N VAL A 88 4.93 6.78 12.69
CA VAL A 88 5.70 5.53 12.62
C VAL A 88 6.87 5.61 13.59
N ALA A 89 6.74 5.00 14.76
CA ALA A 89 7.84 4.90 15.72
C ALA A 89 8.87 3.89 15.22
N GLY A 90 10.15 4.16 15.44
CA GLY A 90 11.22 3.22 15.12
C GLY A 90 12.45 3.45 15.98
N ALA A 91 13.32 2.44 16.04
CA ALA A 91 14.63 2.53 16.66
C ALA A 91 15.64 1.64 15.92
N ASP A 92 16.87 2.14 15.78
CA ASP A 92 17.98 1.45 15.11
C ASP A 92 18.19 0.07 15.73
N GLY A 93 18.34 -0.94 14.87
CA GLY A 93 18.57 -2.33 15.25
C GLY A 93 17.40 -3.04 15.95
N LEU A 94 16.36 -2.30 16.39
CA LEU A 94 15.24 -2.83 17.15
C LEU A 94 14.04 -3.13 16.26
N GLY A 95 13.44 -2.13 15.61
CA GLY A 95 12.16 -2.35 14.93
C GLY A 95 11.38 -1.09 14.58
N LEU A 96 10.17 -1.31 14.09
CA LEU A 96 9.23 -0.32 13.60
C LEU A 96 7.84 -0.58 14.19
N VAL A 97 7.12 0.48 14.58
CA VAL A 97 5.72 0.42 15.04
C VAL A 97 4.89 1.45 14.27
N THR A 98 3.89 0.97 13.55
CA THR A 98 2.92 1.76 12.78
C THR A 98 1.50 1.36 13.19
N GLY A 99 0.49 1.74 12.41
CA GLY A 99 -0.88 1.31 12.63
C GLY A 99 -1.88 2.07 11.77
N HIS A 100 -3.13 2.08 12.20
CA HIS A 100 -4.20 2.84 11.55
C HIS A 100 -4.96 3.66 12.58
N ARG A 101 -5.85 4.55 12.11
CA ARG A 101 -6.46 5.62 12.91
C ARG A 101 -5.39 6.59 13.45
N LEU A 102 -5.06 6.53 14.74
CA LEU A 102 -4.11 7.40 15.42
C LEU A 102 -3.13 6.56 16.28
N PRO A 103 -2.19 5.83 15.67
CA PRO A 103 -1.22 5.01 16.42
C PRO A 103 -0.28 5.85 17.30
N ASN A 104 -0.19 7.16 17.06
CA ASN A 104 0.60 8.12 17.83
C ASN A 104 -0.21 8.85 18.90
N GLN A 105 -1.48 8.48 19.14
CA GLN A 105 -2.30 9.17 20.13
C GLN A 105 -1.61 9.09 21.51
N PRO A 106 -1.49 10.20 22.25
CA PRO A 106 -0.93 10.19 23.59
C PRO A 106 -1.77 9.30 24.52
N GLY A 107 -1.13 8.38 25.22
CA GLY A 107 -1.72 7.61 26.30
C GLY A 107 -2.01 8.47 27.54
N ALA A 108 -2.45 7.83 28.62
CA ALA A 108 -2.80 8.54 29.86
C ALA A 108 -1.60 9.29 30.48
N ASP A 109 -0.38 8.82 30.24
CA ASP A 109 0.88 9.42 30.69
C ASP A 109 1.48 10.41 29.67
N GLY A 110 0.77 10.69 28.58
CA GLY A 110 1.21 11.57 27.51
C GLY A 110 2.16 10.93 26.49
N ARG A 111 2.59 9.68 26.67
CA ARG A 111 3.46 9.00 25.69
C ARG A 111 2.64 8.48 24.51
N PRO A 112 3.13 8.58 23.26
CA PRO A 112 2.45 8.00 22.10
C PRO A 112 2.36 6.48 22.17
N LEU A 113 1.19 5.90 21.87
CA LEU A 113 0.95 4.44 21.94
C LEU A 113 1.96 3.61 21.12
N ASN A 114 2.26 4.01 19.88
CA ASN A 114 3.25 3.35 19.03
C ASN A 114 4.66 3.36 19.65
N ARG A 115 5.03 4.44 20.36
CA ARG A 115 6.29 4.54 21.08
C ARG A 115 6.30 3.64 22.32
N MET A 116 5.19 3.57 23.06
CA MET A 116 5.07 2.67 24.21
C MET A 116 5.28 1.20 23.79
N ALA A 117 4.73 0.79 22.65
CA ALA A 117 4.95 -0.57 22.13
C ALA A 117 6.42 -0.80 21.74
N LEU A 118 7.06 0.20 21.13
CA LEU A 118 8.49 0.12 20.79
C LEU A 118 9.37 0.04 22.05
N ASP A 119 9.04 0.80 23.10
CA ASP A 119 9.77 0.78 24.37
C ASP A 119 9.63 -0.61 25.05
N LEU A 120 8.43 -1.21 25.05
CA LEU A 120 8.25 -2.58 25.54
C LEU A 120 9.06 -3.62 24.75
N MET A 121 9.18 -3.45 23.43
CA MET A 121 10.05 -4.31 22.62
C MET A 121 11.52 -4.13 23.02
N ALA A 122 11.96 -2.91 23.32
CA ALA A 122 13.31 -2.66 23.82
C ALA A 122 13.57 -3.32 25.19
N GLU A 123 12.52 -3.48 26.00
CA GLU A 123 12.53 -4.21 27.27
C GLU A 123 12.46 -5.75 27.11
N GLY A 124 12.38 -6.24 25.87
CA GLY A 124 12.41 -7.67 25.55
C GLY A 124 11.04 -8.30 25.32
N ALA A 125 9.95 -7.52 25.28
CA ALA A 125 8.66 -8.04 24.86
C ALA A 125 8.67 -8.41 23.38
N THR A 126 8.02 -9.52 23.02
CA THR A 126 7.75 -9.82 21.61
C THR A 126 6.83 -8.75 21.00
N PRO A 127 6.85 -8.53 19.68
CA PRO A 127 5.99 -7.55 19.04
C PRO A 127 4.49 -7.69 19.37
N GLN A 128 3.97 -8.93 19.44
CA GLN A 128 2.56 -9.14 19.82
C GLN A 128 2.31 -8.81 21.29
N GLN A 129 3.19 -9.22 22.21
CA GLN A 129 3.05 -8.88 23.63
C GLN A 129 3.07 -7.36 23.85
N ALA A 130 3.93 -6.63 23.16
CA ALA A 130 4.00 -5.18 23.24
C ALA A 130 2.71 -4.52 22.74
N VAL A 131 2.17 -4.97 21.61
CA VAL A 131 0.90 -4.49 21.06
C VAL A 131 -0.26 -4.78 22.02
N ASP A 132 -0.38 -6.02 22.49
CA ASP A 132 -1.46 -6.44 23.38
C ASP A 132 -1.44 -5.66 24.69
N ALA A 133 -0.26 -5.47 25.30
CA ALA A 133 -0.14 -4.76 26.57
C ALA A 133 -0.54 -3.28 26.43
N VAL A 134 -0.07 -2.60 25.37
CA VAL A 134 -0.41 -1.19 25.13
C VAL A 134 -1.90 -1.02 24.88
N LEU A 135 -2.51 -1.86 24.04
CA LEU A 135 -3.92 -1.76 23.70
C LEU A 135 -4.85 -2.15 24.86
N ALA A 136 -4.44 -3.15 25.67
CA ALA A 136 -5.17 -3.52 26.89
C ALA A 136 -5.14 -2.42 27.94
N ALA A 137 -4.03 -1.67 28.06
CA ALA A 137 -3.93 -0.51 28.94
C ALA A 137 -4.72 0.71 28.42
N HIS A 138 -5.04 0.76 27.12
CA HIS A 138 -5.73 1.88 26.47
C HIS A 138 -6.92 1.41 25.61
N PRO A 139 -7.91 0.72 26.20
CA PRO A 139 -8.96 0.06 25.44
C PRO A 139 -9.87 1.05 24.69
N GLU A 140 -9.99 2.28 25.19
CA GLU A 140 -10.89 3.30 24.64
C GLU A 140 -10.21 4.35 23.74
N TRP A 141 -8.95 4.12 23.36
CA TRP A 141 -8.24 4.94 22.37
C TRP A 141 -8.69 4.56 20.96
N ASP A 142 -8.64 5.47 19.99
CA ASP A 142 -9.03 5.17 18.60
C ASP A 142 -7.77 4.82 17.79
N ALA A 143 -7.21 3.64 18.09
CA ALA A 143 -5.94 3.19 17.53
C ALA A 143 -5.94 1.69 17.26
N GLY A 144 -5.28 1.30 16.18
CA GLY A 144 -4.73 -0.03 16.00
C GLY A 144 -3.22 0.08 15.77
N LEU A 145 -2.47 -0.93 16.20
CA LEU A 145 -1.01 -0.96 16.18
C LEU A 145 -0.52 -2.16 15.38
N ILE A 146 0.61 -1.98 14.71
CA ILE A 146 1.41 -3.03 14.08
C ILE A 146 2.84 -2.83 14.55
N ALA A 147 3.40 -3.83 15.21
CA ALA A 147 4.78 -3.83 15.68
C ALA A 147 5.59 -4.87 14.89
N LEU A 148 6.76 -4.47 14.41
CA LEU A 148 7.70 -5.30 13.67
C LEU A 148 9.07 -5.19 14.32
N HIS A 149 9.63 -6.29 14.80
CA HIS A 149 11.03 -6.32 15.20
C HIS A 149 11.93 -6.52 13.97
N ALA A 150 13.14 -5.96 14.02
CA ALA A 150 14.14 -6.05 12.95
C ALA A 150 14.54 -7.49 12.65
N GLN A 151 14.61 -8.34 13.68
CA GLN A 151 15.06 -9.72 13.56
C GLN A 151 13.86 -10.68 13.56
N ASP A 152 12.95 -10.58 14.52
CA ASP A 152 11.94 -11.61 14.76
C ASP A 152 10.58 -11.10 15.25
N GLY A 153 9.53 -11.66 14.65
CA GLY A 153 8.18 -11.42 15.09
C GLY A 153 7.52 -10.18 14.48
N LEU A 154 6.21 -10.23 14.57
CA LEU A 154 5.28 -9.26 14.03
C LEU A 154 4.03 -9.38 14.88
N GLY A 155 3.55 -8.25 15.40
CA GLY A 155 2.32 -8.18 16.16
C GLY A 155 1.39 -7.17 15.55
N LEU A 156 0.08 -7.42 15.64
CA LEU A 156 -0.93 -6.43 15.30
C LEU A 156 -2.13 -6.55 16.22
N GLY A 157 -2.87 -5.46 16.37
CA GLY A 157 -4.07 -5.44 17.21
C GLY A 157 -4.81 -4.12 17.11
N ASN A 158 -6.06 -4.15 17.54
CA ASN A 158 -6.91 -2.98 17.68
C ASN A 158 -7.27 -2.76 19.15
N SER A 159 -7.30 -1.50 19.57
CA SER A 159 -7.98 -1.11 20.81
C SER A 159 -9.43 -1.60 20.79
N ALA A 160 -10.04 -1.81 21.97
CA ALA A 160 -11.43 -2.24 22.05
C ALA A 160 -12.37 -1.25 21.34
N ARG A 161 -12.11 0.05 21.42
CA ARG A 161 -12.87 1.08 20.69
C ARG A 161 -12.73 0.98 19.19
N ALA A 162 -11.51 0.83 18.66
CA ALA A 162 -11.33 0.66 17.21
C ALA A 162 -12.03 -0.62 16.74
N ALA A 163 -11.89 -1.72 17.48
CA ALA A 163 -12.46 -3.03 17.16
C ALA A 163 -14.00 -3.05 17.08
N ARG A 164 -14.71 -2.08 17.70
CA ARG A 164 -16.17 -1.95 17.58
C ARG A 164 -16.64 -1.42 16.22
N ARG A 165 -15.73 -0.97 15.36
CA ARG A 165 -16.07 -0.44 14.04
C ARG A 165 -16.34 -1.56 13.05
N ASP A 166 -17.26 -1.34 12.12
CA ASP A 166 -17.64 -2.29 11.06
C ASP A 166 -16.93 -2.03 9.72
N ASP A 167 -15.94 -1.14 9.73
CA ASP A 167 -15.20 -0.66 8.54
C ASP A 167 -13.70 -1.00 8.59
N LEU A 168 -13.32 -1.94 9.45
CA LEU A 168 -11.94 -2.39 9.62
C LEU A 168 -11.59 -3.50 8.63
N GLY A 169 -10.30 -3.57 8.30
CA GLY A 169 -9.72 -4.78 7.74
C GLY A 169 -8.33 -5.02 8.33
N ALA A 170 -8.00 -6.29 8.48
CA ALA A 170 -6.73 -6.76 8.97
C ALA A 170 -6.22 -7.88 8.08
N PHE A 171 -4.91 -7.92 7.86
CA PHE A 171 -4.24 -9.03 7.21
C PHE A 171 -2.95 -9.31 7.95
N GLN A 172 -2.64 -10.58 8.16
CA GLN A 172 -1.35 -11.01 8.71
C GLN A 172 -0.94 -12.31 8.04
N ARG A 173 0.32 -12.38 7.61
CA ARG A 173 0.91 -13.61 7.08
C ARG A 173 2.38 -13.71 7.46
N GLN A 174 2.81 -14.91 7.80
CA GLN A 174 4.20 -15.24 8.12
C GLN A 174 4.58 -16.59 7.50
N GLY A 175 5.79 -16.66 6.95
CA GLY A 175 6.36 -17.86 6.35
C GLY A 175 7.86 -17.73 6.14
N GLN A 176 8.47 -18.66 5.42
CA GLN A 176 9.92 -18.66 5.16
C GLN A 176 10.38 -17.42 4.37
N GLN A 177 9.51 -16.88 3.53
CA GLN A 177 9.78 -15.75 2.66
C GLN A 177 9.79 -14.41 3.40
N GLY A 178 9.12 -14.36 4.56
CA GLY A 178 8.97 -13.13 5.34
C GLY A 178 7.69 -13.09 6.15
N ARG A 179 7.35 -11.88 6.58
CA ARG A 179 6.16 -11.58 7.37
C ARG A 179 5.59 -10.24 6.95
N VAL A 180 4.28 -10.11 6.97
CA VAL A 180 3.56 -8.87 6.67
C VAL A 180 2.32 -8.77 7.55
N ALA A 181 2.05 -7.58 8.07
CA ALA A 181 0.79 -7.23 8.70
C ALA A 181 0.29 -5.91 8.15
N LEU A 182 -1.03 -5.81 8.10
CA LEU A 182 -1.75 -4.64 7.64
C LEU A 182 -2.99 -4.44 8.50
N LEU A 183 -3.24 -3.19 8.85
CA LEU A 183 -4.49 -2.72 9.44
C LEU A 183 -4.98 -1.57 8.59
N HIS A 184 -6.27 -1.54 8.31
CA HIS A 184 -6.90 -0.38 7.71
C HIS A 184 -8.27 -0.13 8.31
N ASN A 185 -8.72 1.12 8.17
CA ASN A 185 -10.12 1.46 8.29
C ASN A 185 -10.55 2.26 7.06
N SER A 186 -11.76 2.02 6.56
CA SER A 186 -12.23 2.63 5.32
C SER A 186 -13.52 3.42 5.52
N ILE A 187 -13.64 4.57 4.86
CA ILE A 187 -14.88 5.37 4.96
C ILE A 187 -16.03 4.67 4.22
N TYR A 188 -15.73 3.98 3.11
CA TYR A 188 -16.74 3.41 2.21
C TYR A 188 -16.50 1.96 1.80
N ALA A 189 -15.28 1.42 1.97
CA ALA A 189 -14.97 0.06 1.54
C ALA A 189 -15.17 -0.93 2.69
N ARG A 190 -15.99 -1.95 2.45
CA ARG A 190 -16.17 -3.11 3.33
C ARG A 190 -15.76 -4.37 2.56
N GLY A 191 -15.22 -5.38 3.24
CA GLY A 191 -14.88 -6.67 2.64
C GLY A 191 -13.39 -6.88 2.33
N ALA A 192 -13.10 -7.55 1.20
CA ALA A 192 -11.82 -8.18 0.88
C ALA A 192 -10.61 -7.25 0.65
N LEU A 193 -10.72 -5.95 0.94
CA LEU A 193 -9.62 -5.00 0.71
C LEU A 193 -8.36 -5.37 1.50
N ALA A 194 -8.49 -5.82 2.75
CA ALA A 194 -7.31 -6.23 3.51
C ALA A 194 -6.59 -7.42 2.86
N ASP A 195 -7.34 -8.40 2.34
CA ASP A 195 -6.80 -9.58 1.67
C ASP A 195 -6.18 -9.23 0.31
N ASP A 196 -6.81 -8.35 -0.46
CA ASP A 196 -6.27 -7.87 -1.74
C ASP A 196 -4.93 -7.14 -1.52
N LEU A 197 -4.84 -6.25 -0.54
CA LEU A 197 -3.63 -5.49 -0.24
C LEU A 197 -2.54 -6.34 0.41
N GLY A 198 -2.92 -7.19 1.35
CA GLY A 198 -2.03 -8.16 1.97
C GLY A 198 -1.50 -9.18 0.96
N GLY A 199 -2.33 -9.57 0.00
CA GLY A 199 -1.96 -10.42 -1.12
C GLY A 199 -0.92 -9.78 -2.04
N LEU A 200 -1.05 -8.49 -2.35
CA LEU A 200 -0.04 -7.73 -3.10
C LEU A 200 1.32 -7.72 -2.38
N ALA A 201 1.32 -7.38 -1.09
CA ALA A 201 2.55 -7.38 -0.30
C ALA A 201 3.17 -8.79 -0.19
N TRP A 202 2.35 -9.81 0.03
CA TRP A 202 2.83 -11.19 0.15
C TRP A 202 3.39 -11.71 -1.18
N ALA A 203 2.72 -11.44 -2.31
CA ALA A 203 3.20 -11.79 -3.63
C ALA A 203 4.62 -11.24 -3.87
N ARG A 204 4.85 -9.98 -3.47
CA ARG A 204 6.17 -9.36 -3.52
C ARG A 204 7.21 -10.07 -2.66
N LEU A 205 6.89 -10.35 -1.39
CA LEU A 205 7.79 -11.07 -0.48
C LEU A 205 8.11 -12.48 -0.97
N ALA A 206 7.12 -13.17 -1.53
CA ALA A 206 7.25 -14.55 -1.99
C ALA A 206 7.89 -14.68 -3.38
N GLY A 207 8.02 -13.58 -4.13
CA GLY A 207 8.46 -13.61 -5.53
C GLY A 207 7.50 -14.39 -6.43
N GLN A 208 6.20 -14.35 -6.12
CA GLN A 208 5.16 -15.11 -6.82
C GLN A 208 4.07 -14.17 -7.30
N ALA A 209 3.42 -14.51 -8.41
CA ALA A 209 2.26 -13.75 -8.89
C ALA A 209 1.09 -13.90 -7.90
N GLY A 210 0.51 -12.77 -7.51
CA GLY A 210 -0.72 -12.73 -6.71
C GLY A 210 -1.99 -12.77 -7.57
N VAL A 211 -3.15 -12.82 -6.90
CA VAL A 211 -4.47 -12.65 -7.53
C VAL A 211 -4.56 -11.29 -8.22
N LEU A 212 -4.07 -10.25 -7.54
CA LEU A 212 -3.88 -8.92 -8.09
C LEU A 212 -2.44 -8.77 -8.57
N GLN A 213 -2.28 -8.12 -9.72
CA GLN A 213 -0.98 -7.88 -10.34
C GLN A 213 -0.89 -6.43 -10.83
N TRP A 214 0.30 -5.86 -10.67
CA TRP A 214 0.61 -4.51 -11.12
C TRP A 214 0.84 -4.48 -12.63
N LEU A 215 0.23 -3.50 -13.28
CA LEU A 215 0.58 -3.08 -14.63
C LEU A 215 1.04 -1.62 -14.60
N ARG A 216 1.96 -1.25 -15.49
CA ARG A 216 2.56 0.08 -15.48
C ARG A 216 2.63 0.72 -16.86
N LEU A 217 2.18 1.97 -16.96
CA LEU A 217 2.45 2.84 -18.10
C LEU A 217 3.75 3.60 -17.84
N GLU A 218 4.82 3.25 -18.57
CA GLU A 218 6.14 3.89 -18.38
C GLU A 218 6.46 4.95 -19.43
N GLN A 219 5.79 4.88 -20.58
CA GLN A 219 6.00 5.79 -21.70
C GLN A 219 4.68 6.10 -22.37
N ALA A 220 4.65 7.19 -23.16
CA ALA A 220 3.49 7.53 -23.93
C ALA A 220 3.13 6.42 -24.93
N LEU A 221 1.85 6.08 -25.03
CA LEU A 221 1.36 5.08 -25.96
C LEU A 221 0.24 5.63 -26.85
N PRO A 222 0.23 5.30 -28.14
CA PRO A 222 -0.89 5.66 -29.02
C PRO A 222 -2.17 4.93 -28.59
N LEU A 223 -3.28 5.65 -28.60
CA LEU A 223 -4.62 5.12 -28.42
C LEU A 223 -5.14 4.66 -29.78
N ARG A 224 -5.31 3.35 -29.95
CA ARG A 224 -5.80 2.75 -31.20
C ARG A 224 -7.31 2.56 -31.12
N ALA A 225 -8.03 2.99 -32.16
CA ALA A 225 -9.45 2.69 -32.26
C ALA A 225 -9.66 1.19 -32.48
N ALA A 226 -10.58 0.60 -31.72
CA ALA A 226 -10.99 -0.79 -31.83
C ALA A 226 -12.48 -0.93 -31.53
N THR A 227 -13.01 -2.16 -31.61
CA THR A 227 -14.40 -2.45 -31.24
C THR A 227 -14.62 -2.66 -29.74
N GLY A 228 -13.54 -2.76 -28.96
CA GLY A 228 -13.55 -2.97 -27.52
C GLY A 228 -12.31 -2.36 -26.87
N ASP A 229 -12.39 -2.13 -25.56
CA ASP A 229 -11.25 -1.65 -24.77
C ASP A 229 -10.30 -2.81 -24.46
N ARG A 230 -9.03 -2.65 -24.84
CA ARG A 230 -7.99 -3.66 -24.61
C ARG A 230 -6.68 -3.02 -24.17
N VAL A 231 -6.05 -3.65 -23.18
CA VAL A 231 -4.68 -3.36 -22.77
C VAL A 231 -3.79 -4.53 -23.16
N THR A 232 -2.68 -4.25 -23.84
CA THR A 232 -1.63 -5.25 -24.10
C THR A 232 -0.44 -4.99 -23.19
N VAL A 233 0.06 -6.04 -22.55
CA VAL A 233 1.18 -5.98 -21.62
C VAL A 233 2.29 -6.96 -22.00
N ASP A 234 3.52 -6.65 -21.60
CA ASP A 234 4.66 -7.57 -21.71
C ASP A 234 4.77 -8.53 -20.50
N GLU A 235 5.79 -9.38 -20.48
CA GLU A 235 6.04 -10.31 -19.37
C GLU A 235 6.29 -9.62 -18.02
N ALA A 236 6.82 -8.39 -18.04
CA ALA A 236 7.10 -7.59 -16.85
C ALA A 236 5.87 -6.79 -16.36
N GLY A 237 4.73 -6.91 -17.04
CA GLY A 237 3.52 -6.14 -16.73
C GLY A 237 3.58 -4.69 -17.21
N ARG A 238 4.52 -4.33 -18.08
CA ARG A 238 4.54 -3.01 -18.72
C ARG A 238 3.46 -2.95 -19.78
N ILE A 239 2.68 -1.88 -19.76
CA ILE A 239 1.68 -1.60 -20.77
C ILE A 239 2.43 -1.21 -22.04
N ILE A 240 2.13 -1.92 -23.13
CA ILE A 240 2.78 -1.73 -24.45
C ILE A 240 1.76 -1.45 -25.56
N GLY A 241 0.46 -1.55 -25.27
CA GLY A 241 -0.59 -1.22 -26.23
C GLY A 241 -1.90 -0.85 -25.54
N LEU A 242 -2.59 0.14 -26.11
CA LEU A 242 -3.90 0.61 -25.68
C LEU A 242 -4.84 0.68 -26.88
N GLU A 243 -5.94 -0.06 -26.79
CA GLU A 243 -7.04 -0.01 -27.75
C GLU A 243 -8.30 0.48 -27.03
N THR A 244 -9.09 1.31 -27.71
CA THR A 244 -10.34 1.86 -27.14
C THR A 244 -11.49 1.79 -28.13
N ALA A 245 -12.69 1.52 -27.60
CA ALA A 245 -13.94 1.62 -28.32
C ALA A 245 -14.53 3.05 -28.34
N ASP A 246 -14.03 3.99 -27.53
CA ASP A 246 -14.50 5.38 -27.57
C ASP A 246 -13.78 6.15 -28.70
N PRO A 247 -14.47 6.46 -29.82
CA PRO A 247 -13.85 7.12 -30.96
C PRO A 247 -13.40 8.55 -30.65
N ARG A 248 -13.83 9.14 -29.53
CA ARG A 248 -13.51 10.51 -29.14
C ARG A 248 -12.21 10.59 -28.34
N LEU A 249 -11.79 9.49 -27.71
CA LEU A 249 -10.75 9.51 -26.70
C LEU A 249 -9.42 10.02 -27.25
N ALA A 250 -9.00 9.52 -28.43
CA ALA A 250 -7.77 9.95 -29.09
C ALA A 250 -7.77 11.44 -29.52
N GLY A 251 -8.95 12.07 -29.64
CA GLY A 251 -9.08 13.48 -29.98
C GLY A 251 -9.04 14.42 -28.77
N LEU A 252 -8.94 13.90 -27.54
CA LEU A 252 -8.89 14.73 -26.35
C LEU A 252 -7.50 15.35 -26.14
N SER A 253 -7.50 16.53 -25.51
CA SER A 253 -6.30 17.20 -24.97
C SER A 253 -6.56 17.60 -23.52
N ARG A 254 -6.60 16.59 -22.64
CA ARG A 254 -6.88 16.71 -21.20
C ARG A 254 -6.65 15.39 -20.49
N ARG A 255 -6.70 15.41 -19.15
CA ARG A 255 -6.85 14.18 -18.36
C ARG A 255 -8.16 13.45 -18.62
N ALA A 256 -8.07 12.15 -18.84
CA ALA A 256 -9.21 11.27 -19.04
C ALA A 256 -8.86 9.81 -18.69
N THR A 257 -9.89 8.98 -18.53
CA THR A 257 -9.74 7.53 -18.34
C THR A 257 -9.34 6.90 -19.66
N ALA A 258 -8.12 6.38 -19.75
CA ALA A 258 -7.62 5.64 -20.91
C ALA A 258 -7.90 4.14 -20.83
N VAL A 259 -8.05 3.59 -19.63
CA VAL A 259 -8.44 2.20 -19.39
C VAL A 259 -9.54 2.18 -18.35
N TYR A 260 -10.70 1.63 -18.71
CA TYR A 260 -11.84 1.50 -17.82
C TYR A 260 -11.78 0.25 -16.95
N LEU A 261 -12.48 0.28 -15.82
CA LEU A 261 -12.68 -0.87 -14.97
C LEU A 261 -13.29 -2.03 -15.78
N GLY A 262 -12.71 -3.22 -15.67
CA GLY A 262 -13.15 -4.40 -16.41
C GLY A 262 -12.60 -4.52 -17.83
N ALA A 263 -11.80 -3.57 -18.32
CA ALA A 263 -11.11 -3.71 -19.61
C ALA A 263 -10.26 -4.97 -19.65
N GLU A 264 -10.21 -5.61 -20.82
CA GLU A 264 -9.46 -6.85 -21.03
C GLU A 264 -7.95 -6.60 -21.02
N ILE A 265 -7.21 -7.47 -20.33
CA ILE A 265 -5.74 -7.44 -20.32
C ILE A 265 -5.20 -8.65 -21.09
N TRP A 266 -4.37 -8.38 -22.09
CA TRP A 266 -3.81 -9.37 -23.00
C TRP A 266 -2.29 -9.40 -22.93
N ARG A 267 -1.73 -10.60 -23.06
CA ARG A 267 -0.29 -10.85 -23.21
C ARG A 267 -0.09 -11.95 -24.24
N ASP A 268 0.80 -11.73 -25.20
CA ASP A 268 1.11 -12.67 -26.29
C ASP A 268 -0.13 -13.23 -27.02
N GLY A 269 -1.10 -12.36 -27.27
CA GLY A 269 -2.35 -12.74 -27.94
C GLY A 269 -3.30 -13.59 -27.11
N ARG A 270 -3.10 -13.70 -25.79
CA ARG A 270 -4.00 -14.39 -24.85
C ARG A 270 -4.57 -13.42 -23.82
N LEU A 271 -5.87 -13.53 -23.55
CA LEU A 271 -6.52 -12.87 -22.41
C LEU A 271 -5.97 -13.47 -21.10
N ILE A 272 -5.40 -12.61 -20.25
CA ILE A 272 -4.82 -13.02 -18.96
C ILE A 272 -5.59 -12.51 -17.75
N GLY A 273 -6.49 -11.53 -17.94
CA GLY A 273 -7.26 -10.96 -16.83
C GLY A 273 -8.05 -9.72 -17.23
N HIS A 274 -8.57 -9.04 -16.21
CA HIS A 274 -9.33 -7.80 -16.37
C HIS A 274 -8.82 -6.71 -15.42
N ALA A 275 -8.92 -5.46 -15.88
CA ALA A 275 -8.60 -4.29 -15.08
C ALA A 275 -9.48 -4.23 -13.82
N ARG A 276 -8.86 -3.99 -12.66
CA ARG A 276 -9.50 -3.77 -11.36
C ARG A 276 -9.46 -2.32 -10.90
N THR A 277 -8.64 -1.51 -11.56
CA THR A 277 -8.60 -0.06 -11.40
C THR A 277 -8.62 0.57 -12.78
N GLU A 278 -9.01 1.84 -12.83
CA GLU A 278 -8.92 2.64 -14.04
C GLU A 278 -7.51 3.22 -14.20
N LEU A 279 -7.11 3.49 -15.45
CA LEU A 279 -5.92 4.26 -15.77
C LEU A 279 -6.37 5.67 -16.19
N TYR A 280 -6.10 6.68 -15.37
CA TYR A 280 -6.52 8.06 -15.58
C TYR A 280 -5.30 8.94 -15.88
N VAL A 281 -5.12 9.29 -17.14
CA VAL A 281 -3.87 9.83 -17.70
C VAL A 281 -4.11 11.11 -18.48
N GLU A 282 -3.04 11.85 -18.73
CA GLU A 282 -3.08 12.95 -19.70
C GLU A 282 -3.19 12.37 -21.11
N ILE A 283 -4.20 12.80 -21.86
CA ILE A 283 -4.34 12.48 -23.28
C ILE A 283 -3.99 13.71 -24.09
N ARG A 284 -3.07 13.55 -25.04
CA ARG A 284 -2.71 14.56 -26.04
C ARG A 284 -2.16 13.90 -27.29
N ASP A 285 -2.44 14.48 -28.45
CA ASP A 285 -1.96 14.03 -29.75
C ASP A 285 -2.24 12.54 -30.03
N GLY A 286 -3.42 12.04 -29.61
CA GLY A 286 -3.80 10.64 -29.77
C GLY A 286 -3.03 9.66 -28.88
N GLN A 287 -2.32 10.15 -27.86
CA GLN A 287 -1.50 9.34 -26.96
C GLN A 287 -1.92 9.50 -25.50
N ALA A 288 -1.83 8.40 -24.75
CA ALA A 288 -1.93 8.36 -23.30
C ALA A 288 -0.54 8.53 -22.69
N TRP A 289 -0.36 9.51 -21.81
CA TRP A 289 0.92 9.85 -21.18
C TRP A 289 0.93 9.50 -19.69
N PRO A 290 2.01 8.89 -19.18
CA PRO A 290 2.21 8.77 -17.75
C PRO A 290 2.35 10.16 -17.12
N GLY A 291 1.98 10.28 -15.85
CA GLY A 291 1.85 11.56 -15.15
C GLY A 291 2.46 11.61 -13.75
N GLY A 292 3.11 10.53 -13.30
CA GLY A 292 3.85 10.49 -12.02
C GLY A 292 2.98 10.21 -10.80
N GLY A 293 1.67 10.02 -10.98
CA GLY A 293 0.72 9.71 -9.91
C GLY A 293 0.26 8.27 -9.93
N ALA A 294 -0.23 7.77 -8.79
CA ALA A 294 -0.71 6.38 -8.63
C ALA A 294 -1.62 5.92 -9.78
N ALA A 295 -2.74 6.61 -10.03
CA ALA A 295 -3.70 6.24 -11.08
C ALA A 295 -3.29 6.66 -12.49
N GLN A 296 -2.19 7.41 -12.64
CA GLN A 296 -1.65 7.86 -13.94
C GLN A 296 -0.62 6.88 -14.48
N ASP A 297 0.11 6.20 -13.59
CA ASP A 297 1.22 5.34 -14.00
C ASP A 297 0.94 3.87 -13.71
N PHE A 298 0.09 3.57 -12.73
CA PHE A 298 -0.16 2.21 -12.26
C PHE A 298 -1.63 1.84 -12.40
N MET A 299 -1.85 0.56 -12.70
CA MET A 299 -3.15 -0.07 -12.57
C MET A 299 -3.00 -1.47 -12.00
N LEU A 300 -4.09 -1.98 -11.42
CA LEU A 300 -4.18 -3.35 -10.96
C LEU A 300 -5.04 -4.14 -11.94
N MET A 301 -4.61 -5.36 -12.24
CA MET A 301 -5.45 -6.36 -12.88
C MET A 301 -5.73 -7.52 -11.93
N ARG A 302 -6.81 -8.25 -12.19
CA ARG A 302 -7.07 -9.57 -11.60
C ARG A 302 -6.93 -10.62 -12.69
N GLY A 303 -6.09 -11.63 -12.43
CA GLY A 303 -5.90 -12.75 -13.35
C GLY A 303 -7.14 -13.65 -13.45
N LEU A 304 -7.32 -14.31 -14.60
CA LEU A 304 -8.45 -15.24 -14.81
C LEU A 304 -8.44 -16.43 -13.82
N ASP A 305 -7.26 -16.88 -13.42
CA ASP A 305 -7.10 -17.99 -12.46
C ASP A 305 -7.42 -17.57 -11.00
N GLY A 306 -7.76 -16.29 -10.77
CA GLY A 306 -8.07 -15.69 -9.47
C GLY A 306 -9.56 -15.46 -9.19
N ASN A 307 -10.46 -16.12 -9.93
CA ASN A 307 -11.90 -16.13 -9.64
C ASN A 307 -12.19 -17.18 -8.55
N GLY A 308 -12.07 -16.76 -7.29
CA GLY A 308 -12.74 -17.36 -6.14
C GLY A 308 -13.89 -16.47 -5.69
#